data_AF-A0A1X1SX49-F1
#
_entry.id   AF-A0A1X1SX49-F1
#
_cell.length_a   1.000
_cell.length_b   1.000
_cell.length_c   1.000
_cell.angle_alpha   90.00
_cell.angle_beta   90.00
_cell.angle_gamma   90.00
#
_symmetry.space_group_name_H-M   'P 1'
#
loop_
_entity.id
_entity.type
_entity.pdbx_description
1 polymer ?
#
loop_
_entity_poly.entity_id
_entity_poly.type
_entity_poly.pdbx_seq_one_letter_code
_entity_poly.pdbx_strand_id
1 'polypeptide(L)' 'MTVDMINDPDRLRTQVAALLADLPGQEDAGDLADCDIDTVAARLEQAHDLLVQALAAVERG' A
#
# COMPACT_ATOMS: atom_id res chain seq x y z
N MET A 1 -9.09 6.37 -22.77
CA MET A 1 -8.48 5.02 -22.75
C MET A 1 -7.31 5.05 -21.76
N THR A 2 -7.61 5.25 -20.48
CA THR A 2 -6.62 5.51 -19.41
C THR A 2 -7.11 5.05 -18.02
N VAL A 3 -8.43 4.90 -17.86
CA VAL A 3 -9.06 4.41 -16.62
C VAL A 3 -8.74 2.93 -16.36
N ASP A 4 -8.69 2.11 -17.42
CA ASP A 4 -8.43 0.66 -17.35
C ASP A 4 -7.02 0.33 -16.80
N MET A 5 -6.00 1.10 -17.17
CA MET A 5 -4.62 0.87 -16.72
C MET A 5 -4.32 1.40 -15.30
N ILE A 6 -5.15 2.31 -14.79
CA ILE A 6 -5.12 2.78 -13.40
C ILE A 6 -5.92 1.86 -12.47
N ASN A 7 -6.86 1.08 -13.02
CA ASN A 7 -7.75 0.18 -12.28
C ASN A 7 -7.35 -1.29 -12.38
N ASP A 8 -6.14 -1.59 -12.88
CA ASP A 8 -5.66 -2.97 -12.91
C ASP A 8 -5.33 -3.42 -11.47
N PRO A 9 -6.08 -4.38 -10.90
CA PRO A 9 -5.93 -4.76 -9.50
C PRO A 9 -4.57 -5.43 -9.24
N ASP A 10 -3.98 -6.10 -10.22
CA ASP A 10 -2.66 -6.72 -10.12
C ASP A 10 -1.55 -5.68 -10.13
N ARG A 11 -1.69 -4.63 -10.94
CA ARG A 11 -0.79 -3.47 -10.91
C ARG A 11 -0.87 -2.72 -9.57
N LEU A 12 -2.06 -2.58 -8.99
CA LEU A 12 -2.24 -1.96 -7.67
C LEU A 12 -1.61 -2.82 -6.56
N ARG A 13 -1.88 -4.13 -6.57
CA ARG A 13 -1.26 -5.09 -5.64
C ARG A 13 0.27 -5.08 -5.71
N THR A 14 0.83 -4.96 -6.91
CA THR A 14 2.29 -4.89 -7.11
C THR A 14 2.89 -3.61 -6.50
N GLN A 15 2.23 -2.46 -6.67
CA GLN A 15 2.69 -1.19 -6.08
C GLN A 15 2.57 -1.20 -4.55
N VAL A 16 1.48 -1.75 -4.02
CA VAL A 16 1.30 -1.93 -2.57
C VAL A 16 2.35 -2.89 -2.01
N ALA A 17 2.62 -4.01 -2.68
CA ALA A 17 3.66 -4.95 -2.26
C ALA A 17 5.05 -4.30 -2.24
N ALA A 18 5.37 -3.46 -3.23
CA ALA A 18 6.64 -2.73 -3.26
C ALA A 18 6.77 -1.70 -2.13
N LEU A 19 5.68 -1.01 -1.78
CA LEU A 19 5.65 -0.08 -0.64
C LEU A 19 5.78 -0.82 0.70
N LEU A 20 5.16 -1.99 0.81
CA LEU A 20 5.17 -2.81 2.03
C LEU A 20 6.48 -3.59 2.21
N ALA A 21 7.23 -3.86 1.13
CA ALA A 21 8.51 -4.56 1.19
C ALA A 21 9.63 -3.79 1.91
N ASP A 22 9.49 -2.46 2.05
CA ASP A 22 10.42 -1.60 2.78
C ASP A 22 10.06 -1.47 4.27
N LEU A 23 8.95 -2.09 4.71
CA LEU A 23 8.64 -2.18 6.14
C LEU A 23 9.32 -3.44 6.71
N PRO A 24 9.82 -3.37 7.95
CA PRO A 24 10.28 -4.57 8.64
C PRO A 24 9.13 -5.58 8.69
N GLY A 25 9.42 -6.80 8.24
CA GLY A 25 8.45 -7.89 8.26
C GLY A 25 8.14 -8.32 9.69
N GLN A 26 7.05 -9.06 9.87
CA GLN A 26 6.71 -9.68 11.16
C GLN A 26 7.79 -10.68 11.65
N GLU A 27 8.64 -11.16 10.74
CA GLU A 27 9.79 -12.03 11.03
C GLU A 27 10.99 -11.26 11.62
N ASP A 28 11.04 -9.95 11.41
CA ASP A 28 12.01 -9.01 11.99
C ASP A 28 11.47 -8.39 13.29
N ALA A 29 10.78 -9.19 14.11
CA ALA A 29 10.24 -8.77 15.40
C ALA A 29 11.28 -8.18 16.37
N GLY A 30 12.58 -8.47 16.15
CA GLY A 30 13.69 -7.83 16.85
C GLY A 30 14.05 -6.43 16.35
N ASP A 31 13.75 -6.12 15.09
CA ASP A 31 13.99 -4.83 14.41
C ASP A 31 12.77 -3.89 14.49
N LEU A 32 11.58 -4.46 14.73
CA LEU A 32 10.35 -3.73 15.07
C LEU A 32 10.46 -2.86 16.34
N ALA A 33 11.45 -3.13 17.20
CA ALA A 33 11.75 -2.29 18.36
C ALA A 33 12.58 -1.04 18.02
N ASP A 34 13.30 -1.05 16.89
CA ASP A 34 14.06 0.10 16.35
C ASP A 34 13.30 0.82 15.23
N CYS A 35 12.28 0.16 14.65
CA CYS A 35 11.42 0.77 13.65
C CYS A 35 10.38 1.71 14.28
N ASP A 36 10.43 2.98 13.87
CA ASP A 36 9.45 4.00 14.26
C ASP A 36 8.04 3.56 13.86
N ILE A 37 7.23 3.25 14.86
CA ILE A 37 5.82 2.85 14.72
C ILE A 37 5.04 3.92 13.93
N ASP A 38 5.39 5.20 14.09
CA ASP A 38 4.82 6.30 13.31
C ASP A 38 5.16 6.20 11.81
N THR A 39 6.36 5.75 11.45
CA THR A 39 6.77 5.53 10.06
C THR A 39 6.00 4.35 9.44
N VAL A 40 5.81 3.29 10.21
CA VAL A 40 5.00 2.13 9.80
C VAL A 40 3.53 2.54 9.62
N ALA A 41 2.98 3.31 10.55
CA ALA A 41 1.61 3.80 10.49
C ALA A 41 1.38 4.70 9.27
N ALA A 42 2.28 5.65 9.01
CA ALA A 42 2.19 6.54 7.85
C ALA A 42 2.23 5.79 6.51
N ARG A 43 3.06 4.74 6.40
CA ARG A 43 3.13 3.90 5.20
C ARG A 43 1.87 3.06 5.00
N LEU A 44 1.31 2.52 6.08
CA LEU A 44 0.07 1.77 6.02
C LEU A 44 -1.11 2.66 5.61
N GLU A 45 -1.17 3.89 6.13
CA GLU A 45 -2.17 4.89 5.76
C GLU A 45 -2.06 5.28 4.27
N GLN A 46 -0.85 5.53 3.76
CA GLN A 46 -0.63 5.80 2.34
C GLN A 46 -1.08 4.65 1.43
N ALA A 47 -0.79 3.41 1.83
CA ALA A 47 -1.25 2.23 1.10
C ALA A 47 -2.78 2.14 1.12
N HIS A 48 -3.41 2.45 2.26
CA HIS A 48 -4.86 2.45 2.41
C HIS A 48 -5.54 3.52 1.54
N ASP A 49 -5.02 4.75 1.51
CA ASP A 49 -5.54 5.82 0.68
C ASP A 49 -5.52 5.48 -0.82
N LEU A 50 -4.47 4.81 -1.29
CA LEU A 50 -4.38 4.34 -2.67
C LEU A 50 -5.45 3.29 -2.98
N LEU A 51 -5.72 2.36 -2.05
CA LEU A 51 -6.78 1.37 -2.20
C LEU A 51 -8.17 2.00 -2.22
N VAL A 52 -8.41 3.01 -1.37
CA VAL A 52 -9.68 3.75 -1.32
C VAL A 52 -9.89 4.56 -2.59
N GLN A 53 -8.84 5.22 -3.12
CA GLN A 53 -8.92 5.94 -4.38
C GLN A 53 -9.20 5.02 -5.56
N ALA A 54 -8.58 3.84 -5.60
CA ALA A 54 -8.85 2.83 -6.61
C ALA A 54 -10.31 2.32 -6.53
N LEU A 55 -10.80 2.04 -5.32
CA LEU A 55 -12.19 1.63 -5.10
C LEU A 55 -13.18 2.71 -5.57
N ALA A 56 -12.96 3.97 -5.20
CA ALA A 56 -13.80 5.08 -5.62
C ALA A 56 -13.72 5.40 -7.12
N ALA A 57 -12.68 4.91 -7.81
CA ALA A 57 -12.55 4.99 -9.27
C ALA A 57 -13.31 3.85 -9.97
N VAL A 58 -13.40 2.66 -9.35
CA VAL A 58 -14.29 1.56 -9.80
C VAL A 58 -15.75 1.98 -9.70
N GLU A 59 -16.17 2.57 -8.58
CA GLU A 59 -17.58 2.95 -8.36
C GLU A 59 -18.08 4.07 -9.28
N ARG A 60 -17.17 4.83 -9.90
CA ARG A 60 -17.48 5.94 -10.81
C ARG A 60 -17.43 5.56 -12.29
N GLY A 61 -17.00 4.35 -12.63
CA GLY A 61 -16.97 3.79 -13.99
C GLY A 61 -18.13 2.84 -14.23
#